data_AF-A0A6P0VQL9-F1
#
_entry.id   AF-A0A6P0VQL9-F1
#
_cell.length_a   1.000
_cell.length_b   1.000
_cell.length_c   1.000
_cell.angle_alpha   90.00
_cell.angle_beta   90.00
_cell.angle_gamma   90.00
#
_symmetry.space_group_name_H-M   'P 1'
#
loop_
_entity.id
_entity.type
_entity.pdbx_description
1 polymer ?
#
loop_
_entity_poly.entity_id
_entity_poly.type
_entity_poly.pdbx_seq_one_letter_code
_entity_poly.pdbx_strand_id
1 'polypeptide(L)'
;MRGKVKRKPKTYRKLARKEYLTVAKKRKPRTKKIRKAIKKQLQYLKRNLCHIKQLTQAGGSLEVLSNYQYKSLLVITEVYRQQQWMYENKAKRIEDRIVSISQPHIRPIVRGKAGKPVEFGAK
;
A
#
# COMPACT_ATOMS: atom_id res chain seq x y z
N MET A 1 12.81 -28.33 -18.30
CA MET A 1 12.02 -28.60 -17.07
C MET A 1 10.91 -27.58 -16.93
N ARG A 2 9.65 -27.92 -17.27
CA ARG A 2 8.50 -27.01 -17.07
C ARG A 2 7.98 -27.19 -15.64
N GLY A 3 8.28 -26.23 -14.76
CA GLY A 3 7.80 -26.23 -13.38
C GLY A 3 6.27 -26.25 -13.33
N LYS A 4 5.71 -27.30 -12.72
CA LYS A 4 4.26 -27.50 -12.55
C LYS A 4 3.68 -26.45 -11.60
N VAL A 5 3.27 -25.29 -12.11
CA VAL A 5 2.29 -24.45 -11.41
C VAL A 5 0.91 -25.07 -11.68
N LYS A 6 0.56 -26.12 -10.93
CA LYS A 6 -0.63 -26.96 -11.20
C LYS A 6 -1.97 -26.20 -11.17
N ARG A 7 -2.08 -25.06 -10.45
CA ARG A 7 -3.30 -24.23 -10.35
C ARG A 7 -2.97 -22.77 -10.03
N LYS A 8 -3.75 -21.82 -10.56
CA LYS A 8 -3.64 -20.38 -10.25
C LYS A 8 -3.78 -20.13 -8.74
N PRO A 9 -2.87 -19.39 -8.09
CA PRO A 9 -2.97 -19.10 -6.66
C PRO A 9 -4.28 -18.39 -6.30
N LYS A 10 -4.90 -18.80 -5.20
CA LYS A 10 -6.13 -18.18 -4.69
C LYS A 10 -5.83 -16.78 -4.17
N THR A 11 -6.57 -15.79 -4.65
CA THR A 11 -6.46 -14.40 -4.15
C THR A 11 -7.78 -13.95 -3.52
N TYR A 12 -7.69 -13.08 -2.52
CA TYR A 12 -8.84 -12.62 -1.74
C TYR A 12 -9.20 -11.16 -2.05
N ARG A 13 -8.92 -10.67 -3.27
CA ARG A 13 -9.09 -9.25 -3.65
C ARG A 13 -10.49 -8.69 -3.35
N LYS A 14 -11.55 -9.46 -3.61
CA LYS A 14 -12.95 -9.05 -3.38
C LYS A 14 -13.22 -8.88 -1.89
N LEU A 15 -12.76 -9.83 -1.07
CA LEU A 15 -12.89 -9.80 0.37
C LEU A 15 -12.05 -8.66 0.99
N ALA A 16 -10.79 -8.53 0.57
CA ALA A 16 -9.90 -7.46 1.01
C ALA A 16 -10.50 -6.07 0.73
N ARG A 17 -11.08 -5.86 -0.45
CA ARG A 17 -11.79 -4.63 -0.79
C ARG A 17 -13.00 -4.38 0.11
N LYS A 18 -13.84 -5.40 0.34
CA LYS A 18 -15.02 -5.28 1.23
C LYS A 18 -14.62 -4.89 2.66
N GLU A 19 -13.60 -5.56 3.20
CA GLU A 19 -13.01 -5.29 4.51
C GLU A 19 -12.46 -3.87 4.62
N TYR A 20 -11.72 -3.42 3.61
CA TYR A 20 -11.21 -2.05 3.52
C TYR A 20 -12.35 -1.02 3.52
N LEU A 21 -13.32 -1.17 2.60
CA LEU A 21 -14.42 -0.23 2.45
C LEU A 21 -15.28 -0.11 3.71
N THR A 22 -15.45 -1.21 4.45
CA THR A 22 -16.17 -1.22 5.74
C THR A 22 -15.56 -0.25 6.76
N VAL A 23 -14.25 -0.04 6.72
CA VAL A 23 -13.56 0.89 7.62
C VAL A 23 -13.41 2.26 6.99
N ALA A 24 -13.06 2.33 5.70
CA ALA A 24 -12.88 3.60 4.98
C ALA A 24 -14.17 4.44 4.89
N LYS A 25 -15.35 3.80 4.77
CA LYS A 25 -16.64 4.49 4.70
C LYS A 25 -17.17 4.97 6.06
N LYS A 26 -16.52 4.66 7.18
CA LYS A 26 -16.97 5.12 8.50
C LYS A 26 -16.49 6.54 8.75
N ARG A 27 -17.38 7.42 9.21
CA ARG A 27 -17.07 8.83 9.52
C ARG A 27 -15.92 9.01 10.52
N LYS A 28 -15.92 8.23 11.62
CA LYS A 28 -14.91 8.30 12.70
C LYS A 28 -14.53 6.91 13.20
N PRO A 29 -13.65 6.17 12.50
CA PRO A 29 -13.22 4.84 12.96
C PRO A 29 -12.24 4.96 14.13
N ARG A 30 -12.47 4.19 15.20
CA ARG A 30 -11.55 4.12 16.36
C ARG A 30 -10.17 3.58 15.96
N THR A 31 -9.12 4.05 16.61
CA THR A 31 -7.72 3.63 16.35
C THR A 31 -7.52 2.11 16.35
N LYS A 32 -8.13 1.40 17.31
CA LYS A 32 -8.08 -0.07 17.37
C LYS A 32 -8.65 -0.72 16.09
N LYS A 33 -9.72 -0.15 15.53
CA LYS A 33 -10.36 -0.64 14.30
C LYS A 33 -9.51 -0.36 13.07
N ILE A 34 -8.92 0.83 12.99
CA ILE A 34 -7.96 1.19 11.92
C ILE A 34 -6.78 0.21 11.94
N ARG A 35 -6.18 0.00 13.11
CA ARG A 35 -5.05 -0.92 13.27
C ARG A 35 -5.40 -2.36 12.85
N LYS A 36 -6.58 -2.86 13.24
CA LYS A 36 -7.07 -4.18 12.80
C LYS A 36 -7.25 -4.24 11.28
N ALA A 37 -7.76 -3.18 10.65
CA ALA A 37 -7.95 -3.11 9.20
C ALA A 37 -6.60 -3.11 8.46
N ILE A 38 -5.63 -2.31 8.92
CA ILE A 38 -4.27 -2.28 8.37
C ILE A 38 -3.64 -3.68 8.45
N LYS A 39 -3.70 -4.33 9.62
CA LYS A 39 -3.21 -5.71 9.78
C LYS A 39 -3.80 -6.66 8.74
N LYS A 40 -5.12 -6.62 8.53
CA LYS A 40 -5.80 -7.45 7.53
C LYS A 40 -5.31 -7.15 6.11
N GLN A 41 -5.22 -5.88 5.72
CA GLN A 41 -4.73 -5.49 4.39
C GLN A 41 -3.28 -5.94 4.16
N LEU A 42 -2.40 -5.74 5.16
CA LEU A 42 -1.02 -6.22 5.11
C LEU A 42 -0.95 -7.75 4.94
N GLN A 43 -1.80 -8.50 5.62
CA GLN A 43 -1.84 -9.96 5.46
C GLN A 43 -2.34 -10.41 4.08
N TYR A 44 -3.28 -9.70 3.46
CA TYR A 44 -3.67 -9.99 2.08
C TYR A 44 -2.53 -9.71 1.11
N LEU A 45 -1.83 -8.59 1.29
CA LEU A 45 -0.70 -8.22 0.45
C LEU A 45 0.46 -9.19 0.61
N LYS A 46 0.82 -9.56 1.85
CA LYS A 46 1.85 -10.56 2.17
C LYS A 46 1.60 -11.88 1.44
N ARG A 47 0.36 -12.39 1.44
CA ARG A 47 0.00 -13.62 0.73
C ARG A 47 0.19 -13.49 -0.78
N ASN A 48 -0.26 -12.38 -1.37
CA ASN A 48 -0.12 -12.15 -2.80
C ASN A 48 1.36 -12.06 -3.21
N LEU A 49 2.19 -11.33 -2.45
CA LEU A 49 3.63 -11.25 -2.70
C LEU A 49 4.31 -12.62 -2.54
N CYS A 50 3.89 -13.43 -1.55
CA CYS A 50 4.38 -14.80 -1.38
C CYS A 50 4.04 -15.68 -2.60
N HIS A 51 2.81 -15.59 -3.12
CA HIS A 51 2.44 -16.32 -4.34
C HIS A 51 3.29 -15.90 -5.54
N ILE A 52 3.56 -14.61 -5.72
CA ILE A 52 4.42 -14.12 -6.79
C ILE A 52 5.83 -14.71 -6.64
N LYS A 53 6.40 -14.65 -5.43
CA LYS A 53 7.72 -15.23 -5.14
C LYS A 53 7.76 -16.73 -5.47
N GLN A 54 6.74 -17.49 -5.07
CA GLN A 54 6.65 -18.93 -5.36
C GLN A 54 6.55 -19.22 -6.86
N LEU A 55 5.78 -18.42 -7.61
CA LEU A 55 5.69 -18.54 -9.06
C LEU A 55 7.03 -18.26 -9.74
N THR A 56 7.74 -17.23 -9.28
CA THR A 56 9.09 -16.90 -9.78
C THR A 56 10.07 -18.04 -9.49
N GLN A 57 10.04 -18.60 -8.27
CA GLN A 57 10.87 -19.75 -7.89
C GLN A 57 10.54 -21.02 -8.68
N ALA A 58 9.29 -21.19 -9.11
CA ALA A 58 8.86 -22.31 -9.95
C ALA A 58 9.23 -22.15 -11.44
N GLY A 59 9.97 -21.09 -11.81
CA GLY A 59 10.42 -20.82 -13.18
C GLY A 59 9.58 -19.79 -13.94
N GLY A 60 8.68 -19.05 -13.28
CA GLY A 60 7.99 -17.92 -13.89
C GLY A 60 8.92 -16.72 -14.06
N SER A 61 9.10 -16.23 -15.30
CA SER A 61 9.86 -15.00 -15.55
C SER A 61 9.02 -13.76 -15.21
N LEU A 62 9.66 -12.74 -14.63
CA LEU A 62 9.05 -11.42 -14.42
C LEU A 62 9.10 -10.55 -15.69
N GLU A 63 9.86 -10.94 -16.70
CA GLU A 63 9.97 -10.23 -17.99
C GLU A 63 8.66 -10.26 -18.79
N VAL A 64 7.76 -11.20 -18.46
CA VAL A 64 6.42 -11.25 -19.03
C VAL A 64 5.52 -10.08 -18.58
N LEU A 65 5.95 -9.35 -17.54
CA LEU A 65 5.24 -8.17 -17.06
C LEU A 65 5.57 -6.97 -17.94
N SER A 66 4.57 -6.13 -18.23
CA SER A 66 4.86 -4.84 -18.84
C SER A 66 5.72 -3.98 -17.90
N ASN A 67 6.45 -3.02 -18.46
CA ASN A 67 7.25 -2.07 -17.67
C ASN A 67 6.45 -1.43 -16.53
N TYR A 68 5.18 -1.09 -16.78
CA TYR A 68 4.29 -0.55 -15.76
C TYR A 68 3.97 -1.56 -14.65
N GLN A 69 3.69 -2.82 -15.00
CA GLN A 69 3.37 -3.87 -14.04
C GLN A 69 4.59 -4.21 -13.19
N TYR A 70 5.77 -4.34 -13.81
CA TYR A 70 7.02 -4.60 -13.11
C TYR A 70 7.35 -3.47 -12.13
N LYS A 71 7.31 -2.21 -12.59
CA LYS A 71 7.51 -1.04 -11.72
C LYS A 71 6.49 -1.00 -10.59
N SER A 72 5.21 -1.26 -10.87
CA SER A 72 4.16 -1.31 -9.86
C SER A 72 4.44 -2.40 -8.81
N LEU A 73 4.94 -3.57 -9.22
CA LEU A 73 5.29 -4.65 -8.31
C LEU A 73 6.42 -4.24 -7.35
N LEU A 74 7.46 -3.57 -7.86
CA LEU A 74 8.55 -3.04 -7.03
C LEU A 74 8.02 -2.02 -6.01
N VAL A 75 7.24 -1.04 -6.49
CA VAL A 75 6.63 0.00 -5.64
C VAL A 75 5.72 -0.60 -4.57
N ILE A 76 4.87 -1.57 -4.93
CA ILE A 76 3.97 -2.25 -3.99
C ILE A 76 4.76 -3.03 -2.93
N THR A 77 5.87 -3.65 -3.32
CA THR A 77 6.75 -4.37 -2.39
C THR A 77 7.36 -3.41 -1.37
N GLU A 78 7.79 -2.23 -1.81
CA GLU A 78 8.32 -1.20 -0.91
C GLU A 78 7.23 -0.59 -0.01
N VAL A 79 6.05 -0.27 -0.56
CA VAL A 79 4.89 0.18 0.24
C VAL A 79 4.52 -0.86 1.30
N TYR A 80 4.57 -2.15 0.97
CA TYR A 80 4.33 -3.23 1.92
C TYR A 80 5.36 -3.19 3.07
N ARG A 81 6.66 -3.08 2.75
CA ARG A 81 7.74 -2.97 3.74
C ARG A 81 7.52 -1.78 4.66
N GLN A 82 7.29 -0.59 4.10
CA GLN A 82 7.05 0.64 4.86
C GLN A 82 5.83 0.53 5.78
N GLN A 83 4.70 0.05 5.27
CA GLN A 83 3.47 -0.07 6.05
C GLN A 83 3.56 -1.16 7.14
N GLN A 84 4.30 -2.25 6.87
CA GLN A 84 4.59 -3.28 7.86
C GLN A 84 5.43 -2.71 9.01
N TRP A 85 6.53 -2.01 8.69
CA TRP A 85 7.37 -1.35 9.68
C TRP A 85 6.58 -0.35 10.53
N MET A 86 5.77 0.51 9.89
CA MET A 86 4.92 1.47 10.59
C MET A 86 3.91 0.77 11.52
N TYR A 87 3.34 -0.34 11.07
CA TYR A 87 2.41 -1.13 11.88
C TYR A 87 3.10 -1.70 13.12
N GLU A 88 4.26 -2.34 12.95
CA GLU A 88 5.04 -2.99 14.02
C GLU A 88 5.53 -1.97 15.06
N ASN A 89 6.16 -0.90 14.59
CA ASN A 89 6.73 0.17 15.44
C ASN A 89 5.69 1.15 15.98
N LYS A 90 4.39 0.94 15.67
CA LYS A 90 3.30 1.86 16.02
C LYS A 90 3.56 3.31 15.54
N ALA A 91 4.35 3.46 14.48
CA ALA A 91 4.71 4.74 13.89
C ALA A 91 3.67 5.21 12.88
N LYS A 92 3.53 6.55 12.76
CA LYS A 92 2.65 7.19 11.75
C LYS A 92 3.41 7.74 10.55
N ARG A 93 4.73 7.78 10.63
CA ARG A 93 5.63 8.31 9.60
C ARG A 93 6.83 7.37 9.45
N ILE A 94 7.38 7.35 8.26
CA ILE A 94 8.66 6.75 7.89
C ILE A 94 9.27 7.70 6.86
N GLU A 95 10.59 7.74 6.79
CA GLU A 95 11.31 8.47 5.76
C GLU A 95 10.95 7.92 4.36
N ASP A 96 10.94 8.79 3.35
CA ASP A 96 10.63 8.46 1.96
C ASP A 96 9.34 7.66 1.76
N ARG A 97 8.32 7.96 2.56
CA ARG A 97 7.05 7.24 2.53
C ARG A 97 6.38 7.36 1.16
N ILE A 98 6.19 6.22 0.51
CA ILE A 98 5.42 6.12 -0.72
C ILE A 98 3.92 6.15 -0.37
N VAL A 99 3.23 7.17 -0.90
CA VAL A 99 1.78 7.36 -0.70
C VAL A 99 0.94 7.05 -1.94
N SER A 100 1.57 7.03 -3.12
CA SER A 100 0.91 6.74 -4.39
C SER A 100 1.71 5.71 -5.18
N ILE A 101 1.03 4.66 -5.67
CA ILE A 101 1.67 3.62 -6.49
C ILE A 101 1.99 4.17 -7.89
N SER A 102 1.12 5.00 -8.46
CA SER A 102 1.34 5.60 -9.77
C SER A 102 2.43 6.68 -9.74
N GLN A 103 2.63 7.32 -8.58
CA GLN A 103 3.60 8.39 -8.38
C GLN A 103 4.38 8.16 -7.08
N PRO A 104 5.35 7.23 -7.11
CA PRO A 104 6.09 6.82 -5.92
C PRO A 104 7.22 7.77 -5.52
N HIS A 105 7.60 8.70 -6.40
CA HIS A 105 8.61 9.71 -6.09
C HIS A 105 8.08 10.74 -5.07
N ILE A 106 9.00 11.34 -4.32
CA ILE A 106 8.69 12.45 -3.41
C ILE A 106 8.11 13.58 -4.25
N ARG A 107 6.84 13.90 -4.02
CA ARG A 107 6.21 15.10 -4.57
C ARG A 107 6.56 16.26 -3.63
N PRO A 108 7.04 17.41 -4.13
CA PRO A 108 7.09 18.62 -3.34
C PRO A 108 5.70 18.89 -2.76
N ILE A 109 5.58 18.90 -1.44
CA ILE A 109 4.35 19.37 -0.80
C ILE A 109 4.39 20.88 -0.92
N VAL A 110 3.57 21.43 -1.81
CA VAL A 110 3.33 22.87 -1.87
C VAL A 110 2.60 23.24 -0.58
N ARG A 111 3.37 23.59 0.46
CA ARG A 111 2.85 24.18 1.68
C ARG A 111 2.33 25.55 1.28
N GLY A 112 1.00 25.69 1.15
CA GLY A 112 0.37 27.01 1.23
C GLY A 112 0.92 27.66 2.49
N LYS A 113 1.73 28.71 2.32
CA LYS A 113 2.31 29.45 3.43
C LYS A 113 1.15 29.92 4.31
N ALA A 114 1.29 29.75 5.62
CA ALA A 114 0.49 30.50 6.58
C ALA A 114 0.88 31.98 6.41
N GLY A 115 0.11 32.72 5.62
CA GLY A 115 0.10 34.17 5.60
C GLY A 115 -1.21 34.60 6.25
N LYS A 116 -1.07 35.21 7.44
CA LYS A 116 -2.04 35.92 8.29
C LYS A 116 -3.52 35.98 7.83
N PRO A 117 -4.51 35.70 8.72
CA PRO A 117 -5.84 36.24 8.48
C PRO A 117 -5.67 37.77 8.45
N VAL A 118 -6.12 38.40 7.38
CA VAL A 118 -6.07 39.86 7.24
C VAL A 118 -6.64 40.48 8.52
N GLU A 119 -5.84 41.26 9.24
CA GLU A 119 -6.36 42.16 10.28
C GLU A 119 -6.95 43.37 9.55
N PHE A 120 -8.26 43.38 9.40
CA PHE A 120 -8.96 44.65 9.24
C PHE A 120 -9.07 45.24 10.64
N GLY A 121 -8.12 46.11 11.00
CA GLY A 121 -8.33 47.07 12.08
C GLY A 121 -9.53 47.95 11.71
N ALA A 122 -10.33 48.31 12.72
CA ALA A 122 -11.37 49.30 12.55
C ALA A 122 -10.76 50.58 11.94
N LYS A 123 -11.43 51.11 10.92
CA LYS A 123 -11.33 52.51 10.56
C LYS A 123 -12.70 53.11 10.74
#